data_AF-A0A962GB65-F1
#
_entry.id   AF-A0A962GB65-F1
#
_cell.length_a   1.000
_cell.length_b   1.000
_cell.length_c   1.000
_cell.angle_alpha   90.00
_cell.angle_beta   90.00
_cell.angle_gamma   90.00
#
_symmetry.space_group_name_H-M   'P 1'
#
loop_
_entity.id
_entity.type
_entity.pdbx_description
1 polymer ?
#
loop_
_entity_poly.entity_id
_entity_poly.type
_entity_poly.pdbx_seq_one_letter_code
_entity_poly.pdbx_strand_id
1 'polypeptide(L)'
;IALIMAILPEEIPVILTVFLALGAWRIAQRKVLTRRVPAVEALGAISVLAVDKTGTLTRNRMQVAELQLSDGQFRDEGASELPEDFHALVEFAMLATPVDPFDPMEKAIQAFGQRWLEGTEHVHAEWSAEFEYGLSPQILAMTRVFPAGAPDRHLLATKGAPEAVIDLCHLPEDAARVILAQVEAMAERGLRVLGVARGRWTGLVRPRSQHDFSFEFLGLLGFVDPPRADVPAAIAECRSAGIRILMLTGDHPATARA
;
A
#
# COMPACT_ATOMS: atom_id res chain seq x y z
N ILE A 1 -20.41 -35.46 55.84
CA ILE A 1 -21.33 -34.68 54.98
C ILE A 1 -21.26 -33.19 55.31
N ALA A 2 -21.59 -32.76 56.54
CA ALA A 2 -21.54 -31.34 56.93
C ALA A 2 -20.18 -30.64 56.71
N LEU A 3 -19.06 -31.31 57.05
CA LEU A 3 -17.72 -30.77 56.83
C LEU A 3 -17.38 -30.59 55.34
N ILE A 4 -17.88 -31.46 54.46
CA ILE A 4 -17.65 -31.40 53.00
C ILE A 4 -18.40 -30.21 52.40
N MET A 5 -19.67 -30.02 52.79
CA MET A 5 -20.49 -28.87 52.39
C MET A 5 -19.90 -27.54 52.89
N ALA A 6 -19.28 -27.53 54.07
CA ALA A 6 -18.66 -26.32 54.62
C ALA A 6 -17.31 -25.95 53.97
N ILE A 7 -16.65 -26.88 53.28
CA ILE A 7 -15.34 -26.67 52.65
C ILE A 7 -15.47 -26.26 51.17
N LEU A 8 -16.54 -26.67 50.49
CA LEU A 8 -16.78 -26.33 49.09
C LEU A 8 -17.33 -24.89 48.99
N PRO A 9 -16.59 -23.95 48.39
CA PRO A 9 -17.05 -22.59 48.24
C PRO A 9 -17.93 -22.50 46.98
N GLU A 10 -19.22 -22.85 47.12
CA GLU A 10 -20.19 -22.87 46.02
C GLU A 10 -20.43 -21.48 45.42
N GLU A 11 -20.12 -20.41 46.15
CA GLU A 11 -20.29 -19.02 45.73
C GLU A 11 -19.16 -18.52 44.81
N ILE A 12 -17.95 -19.08 44.91
CA ILE A 12 -16.77 -18.60 44.15
C ILE A 12 -16.97 -18.74 42.62
N PRO A 13 -17.45 -19.87 42.08
CA PRO A 13 -17.69 -20.01 40.64
C PRO A 13 -18.71 -18.99 40.09
N VAL A 14 -19.75 -18.69 40.86
CA VAL A 14 -20.77 -17.70 40.49
C VAL A 14 -20.16 -16.30 40.47
N ILE A 15 -19.45 -15.93 41.54
CA ILE A 15 -18.77 -14.63 41.66
C ILE A 15 -17.77 -14.42 40.52
N LEU A 16 -16.95 -15.43 40.20
CA LEU A 16 -15.97 -15.36 39.11
C LEU A 16 -16.65 -15.12 37.76
N THR A 17 -17.75 -15.82 37.49
CA THR A 17 -18.52 -15.68 36.25
C THR A 17 -19.09 -14.26 36.12
N VAL A 18 -19.65 -13.70 37.19
CA VAL A 18 -20.19 -12.34 37.22
C VAL A 18 -19.08 -11.31 36.99
N PHE A 19 -17.92 -11.45 37.65
CA PHE A 19 -16.81 -10.51 37.45
C PHE A 19 -16.27 -10.52 36.02
N LEU A 20 -16.08 -11.70 35.43
CA LEU A 20 -15.61 -11.78 34.05
C LEU A 20 -16.66 -11.23 33.06
N ALA A 21 -17.95 -11.45 33.31
CA ALA A 21 -19.03 -10.87 32.51
C ALA A 21 -19.05 -9.34 32.58
N LEU A 22 -18.89 -8.76 33.77
CA LEU A 22 -18.77 -7.31 33.96
C LEU A 22 -17.53 -6.75 33.27
N GLY A 23 -16.40 -7.47 33.34
CA GLY A 23 -15.18 -7.13 32.60
C GLY A 23 -15.39 -7.11 31.09
N ALA A 24 -16.02 -8.16 30.55
CA ALA A 24 -16.38 -8.25 29.13
C ALA A 24 -17.33 -7.12 28.70
N TRP A 25 -18.32 -6.79 29.54
CA TRP A 25 -19.23 -5.67 29.30
C TRP A 25 -18.51 -4.32 29.28
N ARG A 26 -17.59 -4.08 30.22
CA ARG A 26 -16.78 -2.84 30.26
C ARG A 26 -15.89 -2.69 29.03
N ILE A 27 -15.32 -3.79 28.52
CA ILE A 27 -14.52 -3.81 27.29
C ILE A 27 -15.42 -3.55 26.06
N ALA A 28 -16.64 -4.08 26.04
CA ALA A 28 -17.61 -3.83 24.97
C ALA A 28 -18.04 -2.35 24.90
N GLN A 29 -18.19 -1.65 26.03
CA GLN A 29 -18.44 -0.20 26.06
C GLN A 29 -17.32 0.62 25.39
N ARG A 30 -16.11 0.04 25.26
CA ARG A 30 -14.99 0.63 24.52
C ARG A 30 -14.88 0.11 23.07
N LYS A 31 -15.98 -0.39 22.51
CA LYS A 31 -16.08 -0.90 21.12
C LYS A 31 -15.22 -2.14 20.84
N VAL A 32 -14.84 -2.91 21.87
CA VAL A 32 -14.12 -4.19 21.72
C VAL A 32 -15.05 -5.35 22.06
N LEU A 33 -15.42 -6.15 21.06
CA LEU A 33 -16.32 -7.28 21.25
C LEU A 33 -15.59 -8.51 21.81
N THR A 34 -15.84 -8.83 23.07
CA THR A 34 -15.29 -10.04 23.71
C THR A 34 -16.15 -11.26 23.37
N ARG A 35 -15.69 -12.11 22.44
CA ARG A 35 -16.42 -13.34 22.04
C ARG A 35 -16.29 -14.50 23.04
N ARG A 36 -15.25 -14.48 23.87
CA ARG A 36 -14.97 -15.50 24.88
C ARG A 36 -14.60 -14.80 26.17
N VAL A 37 -15.40 -15.00 27.21
CA VAL A 37 -15.24 -14.36 28.52
C VAL A 37 -13.84 -14.61 29.14
N PRO A 38 -13.21 -15.80 29.02
CA PRO A 38 -11.83 -16.01 29.48
C PRO A 38 -10.76 -15.14 28.79
N ALA A 39 -11.08 -14.55 27.63
CA ALA A 39 -10.16 -13.66 26.94
C ALA A 39 -9.88 -12.38 27.75
N VAL A 40 -10.78 -11.97 28.64
CA VAL A 40 -10.60 -10.80 29.52
C VAL A 40 -9.42 -11.03 30.48
N GLU A 41 -9.36 -12.21 31.10
CA GLU A 41 -8.28 -12.59 31.99
C GLU A 41 -6.97 -12.78 31.23
N ALA A 42 -7.02 -13.48 30.09
CA ALA A 42 -5.86 -13.69 29.25
C ALA A 42 -5.21 -12.37 28.81
N LEU A 43 -6.02 -11.34 28.49
CA LEU A 43 -5.53 -10.01 28.12
C LEU A 43 -4.75 -9.32 29.25
N GLY A 44 -5.11 -9.57 30.50
CA GLY A 44 -4.39 -9.06 31.67
C GLY A 44 -3.08 -9.80 31.97
N ALA A 45 -2.92 -11.02 31.47
CA ALA A 45 -1.76 -11.87 31.69
C ALA A 45 -0.77 -11.89 30.50
N ILE A 46 -1.02 -11.11 29.44
CA ILE A 46 -0.15 -11.12 28.26
C ILE A 46 1.25 -10.56 28.59
N SER A 47 2.28 -11.27 28.13
CA SER A 47 3.68 -10.81 28.18
C SER A 47 4.25 -10.53 26.78
N VAL A 48 3.62 -11.07 25.75
CA VAL A 48 3.98 -10.88 24.35
C VAL A 48 2.74 -10.57 23.53
N LEU A 49 2.79 -9.49 22.75
CA LEU A 49 1.76 -9.10 21.81
C LEU A 49 2.31 -9.21 20.38
N ALA A 50 1.80 -10.18 19.62
CA ALA A 50 2.07 -10.28 18.19
C ALA A 50 1.00 -9.52 17.41
N VAL A 51 1.41 -8.53 16.63
CA VAL A 51 0.52 -7.69 15.81
C VAL A 51 0.83 -7.85 14.35
N ASP A 52 -0.21 -7.93 13.53
CA ASP A 52 -0.06 -7.74 12.07
C ASP A 52 0.24 -6.27 11.77
N LYS A 53 0.94 -5.97 10.68
CA LYS A 53 1.21 -4.60 10.26
C LYS A 53 0.00 -4.02 9.52
N THR A 54 -0.37 -4.66 8.42
CA THR A 54 -1.32 -4.11 7.44
C THR A 54 -2.74 -4.12 8.01
N GLY A 55 -3.36 -2.95 8.12
CA GLY A 55 -4.73 -2.79 8.62
C GLY A 55 -4.90 -2.88 10.15
N THR A 56 -3.91 -3.41 10.87
CA THR A 56 -3.86 -3.36 12.34
C THR A 56 -3.08 -2.15 12.82
N LEU A 57 -1.77 -2.07 12.52
CA LEU A 57 -0.96 -0.90 12.88
C LEU A 57 -1.16 0.26 11.91
N THR A 58 -1.46 -0.06 10.66
CA THR A 58 -1.68 0.92 9.60
C THR A 58 -3.16 1.17 9.33
N ARG A 59 -3.46 2.26 8.63
CA ARG A 59 -4.84 2.64 8.30
C ARG A 59 -5.42 1.80 7.16
N ASN A 60 -4.62 0.97 6.49
CA ASN A 60 -4.95 0.33 5.22
C ASN A 60 -5.44 1.36 4.19
N ARG A 61 -4.75 2.51 4.17
CA ARG A 61 -5.04 3.64 3.28
C ARG A 61 -3.74 4.07 2.61
N MET A 62 -3.36 3.32 1.58
CA MET A 62 -2.20 3.63 0.76
C MET A 62 -2.26 5.07 0.25
N GLN A 63 -1.11 5.75 0.30
CA GLN A 63 -0.93 7.10 -0.21
C GLN A 63 0.40 7.16 -0.96
N VAL A 64 0.44 7.96 -2.04
CA VAL A 64 1.71 8.31 -2.70
C VAL A 64 2.45 9.27 -1.78
N ALA A 65 3.61 8.86 -1.29
CA ALA A 65 4.44 9.63 -0.37
C ALA A 65 5.60 10.34 -1.09
N GLU A 66 6.09 9.75 -2.18
CA GLU A 66 7.29 10.21 -2.88
C GLU A 66 7.19 9.93 -4.38
N LEU A 67 7.68 10.85 -5.19
CA LEU A 67 7.95 10.64 -6.61
C LEU A 67 9.46 10.77 -6.84
N GLN A 68 10.02 9.90 -7.68
CA GLN A 68 11.44 9.89 -8.00
C GLN A 68 11.63 9.85 -9.52
N LEU A 69 12.35 10.85 -10.05
CA LEU A 69 12.85 10.91 -11.42
C LEU A 69 14.36 10.63 -11.41
N SER A 70 14.97 10.57 -12.61
CA SER A 70 16.44 10.48 -12.75
C SER A 70 17.16 11.62 -12.02
N ASP A 71 16.64 12.84 -12.15
CA ASP A 71 17.34 14.07 -11.77
C ASP A 71 16.68 14.81 -10.59
N GLY A 72 15.66 14.22 -9.95
CA GLY A 72 14.94 14.89 -8.87
C GLY A 72 14.01 13.97 -8.07
N GLN A 73 13.68 14.42 -6.86
CA GLN A 73 12.69 13.78 -5.99
C GLN A 73 11.63 14.80 -5.56
N PHE A 74 10.39 14.37 -5.40
CA PHE A 74 9.30 15.19 -4.88
C PHE A 74 8.60 14.49 -3.71
N ARG A 75 8.33 15.24 -2.65
CA ARG A 75 7.53 14.83 -1.49
C ARG A 75 6.55 15.94 -1.14
N ASP A 76 5.35 15.55 -0.72
CA ASP A 76 4.31 16.46 -0.26
C ASP A 76 4.60 16.98 1.16
N GLU A 77 5.66 17.77 1.31
CA GLU A 77 6.05 18.42 2.57
C GLU A 77 5.36 19.79 2.73
N GLY A 78 4.08 19.88 2.35
CA GLY A 78 3.31 21.13 2.34
C GLY A 78 3.53 21.98 1.09
N ALA A 79 3.95 21.36 -0.02
CA ALA A 79 4.07 22.02 -1.31
C ALA A 79 2.71 22.55 -1.78
N SER A 80 2.71 23.68 -2.50
CA SER A 80 1.50 24.26 -3.08
C SER A 80 1.20 23.71 -4.47
N GLU A 81 2.23 23.36 -5.24
CA GLU A 81 2.13 22.90 -6.62
C GLU A 81 3.11 21.75 -6.90
N LEU A 82 2.78 20.91 -7.88
CA LEU A 82 3.66 19.87 -8.39
C LEU A 82 4.54 20.47 -9.50
N PRO A 83 5.88 20.31 -9.47
CA PRO A 83 6.74 20.79 -10.55
C PRO A 83 6.43 20.08 -11.87
N GLU A 84 6.51 20.81 -12.99
CA GLU A 84 6.12 20.35 -14.33
C GLU A 84 6.82 19.03 -14.75
N ASP A 85 8.09 18.86 -14.36
CA ASP A 85 8.87 17.64 -14.65
C ASP A 85 8.19 16.36 -14.12
N PHE A 86 7.41 16.45 -13.04
CA PHE A 86 6.71 15.30 -12.44
C PHE A 86 5.30 15.09 -13.04
N HIS A 87 4.77 16.03 -13.83
CA HIS A 87 3.41 15.93 -14.35
C HIS A 87 3.25 14.70 -15.24
N ALA A 88 4.21 14.47 -16.14
CA ALA A 88 4.21 13.29 -17.00
C ALA A 88 4.24 11.97 -16.20
N LEU A 89 5.03 11.89 -15.13
CA LEU A 89 5.07 10.68 -14.29
C LEU A 89 3.69 10.38 -13.69
N VAL A 90 3.04 11.39 -13.14
CA VAL A 90 1.73 11.24 -12.49
C VAL A 90 0.62 10.98 -13.52
N GLU A 91 0.64 11.70 -14.64
CA GLU A 91 -0.29 11.51 -15.77
C GLU A 91 -0.25 10.06 -16.28
N PHE A 92 0.95 9.54 -16.59
CA PHE A 92 1.07 8.17 -17.09
C PHE A 92 0.79 7.13 -16.00
N ALA A 93 1.03 7.42 -14.72
CA ALA A 93 0.58 6.57 -13.63
C ALA A 93 -0.96 6.50 -13.55
N MET A 94 -1.65 7.63 -13.74
CA MET A 94 -3.11 7.69 -13.80
C MET A 94 -3.66 6.97 -15.03
N LEU A 95 -3.09 7.20 -16.21
CA LEU A 95 -3.49 6.51 -17.44
C LEU A 95 -3.28 5.00 -17.34
N ALA A 96 -2.20 4.56 -16.69
CA ALA A 96 -1.96 3.15 -16.41
C ALA A 96 -2.86 2.59 -15.29
N THR A 97 -3.76 3.38 -14.69
CA THR A 97 -4.68 2.95 -13.63
C THR A 97 -6.11 2.79 -14.16
N PRO A 98 -6.82 1.68 -13.88
CA PRO A 98 -8.20 1.47 -14.33
C PRO A 98 -9.13 2.59 -13.82
N VAL A 99 -10.24 2.83 -14.53
CA VAL A 99 -11.18 3.91 -14.19
C VAL A 99 -11.84 3.67 -12.83
N ASP A 100 -12.19 2.43 -12.50
CA ASP A 100 -12.73 2.01 -11.20
C ASP A 100 -11.74 1.09 -10.48
N PRO A 101 -10.71 1.65 -9.82
CA PRO A 101 -9.68 0.85 -9.18
C PRO A 101 -10.23 0.22 -7.90
N PHE A 102 -10.02 -1.07 -7.71
CA PHE A 102 -10.36 -1.75 -6.46
C PHE A 102 -9.18 -1.73 -5.46
N ASP A 103 -7.95 -1.76 -5.96
CA ASP A 103 -6.71 -1.86 -5.18
C ASP A 103 -6.34 -0.53 -4.47
N PRO A 104 -5.85 -0.58 -3.22
CA PRO A 104 -5.47 0.62 -2.48
C PRO A 104 -4.39 1.49 -3.14
N MET A 105 -3.36 0.91 -3.79
CA MET A 105 -2.30 1.70 -4.44
C MET A 105 -2.84 2.42 -5.67
N GLU A 106 -3.72 1.76 -6.43
CA GLU A 106 -4.38 2.38 -7.57
C GLU A 106 -5.28 3.56 -7.18
N LYS A 107 -6.05 3.40 -6.10
CA LYS A 107 -6.82 4.50 -5.50
C LYS A 107 -5.91 5.63 -5.04
N ALA A 108 -4.73 5.32 -4.51
CA ALA A 108 -3.75 6.31 -4.10
C ALA A 108 -3.22 7.13 -5.28
N ILE A 109 -2.93 6.47 -6.42
CA ILE A 109 -2.51 7.15 -7.66
C ILE A 109 -3.61 8.10 -8.15
N GLN A 110 -4.86 7.63 -8.23
CA GLN A 110 -5.97 8.47 -8.67
C GLN A 110 -6.18 9.67 -7.74
N ALA A 111 -6.20 9.46 -6.43
CA ALA A 111 -6.37 10.54 -5.46
C ALA A 111 -5.21 11.55 -5.50
N PHE A 112 -3.98 11.08 -5.68
CA PHE A 112 -2.81 11.95 -5.83
C PHE A 112 -2.90 12.77 -7.11
N GLY A 113 -3.19 12.11 -8.24
CA GLY A 113 -3.33 12.78 -9.53
C GLY A 113 -4.47 13.79 -9.57
N GLN A 114 -5.65 13.45 -9.03
CA GLN A 114 -6.74 14.42 -8.87
C GLN A 114 -6.32 15.60 -8.01
N ARG A 115 -5.62 15.39 -6.89
CA ARG A 115 -5.19 16.51 -6.05
C ARG A 115 -4.20 17.46 -6.75
N TRP A 116 -3.27 16.93 -7.55
CA TRP A 116 -2.13 17.71 -8.05
C TRP A 116 -2.24 18.13 -9.52
N LEU A 117 -3.03 17.41 -10.32
CA LEU A 117 -3.21 17.69 -11.75
C LEU A 117 -4.62 18.20 -12.08
N GLU A 118 -5.55 18.28 -11.13
CA GLU A 118 -6.88 18.85 -11.38
C GLU A 118 -6.78 20.30 -11.88
N GLY A 119 -7.42 20.56 -13.02
CA GLY A 119 -7.33 21.85 -13.72
C GLY A 119 -6.18 21.98 -14.71
N THR A 120 -5.33 20.96 -14.87
CA THR A 120 -4.29 20.90 -15.91
C THR A 120 -4.79 20.14 -17.15
N GLU A 121 -4.07 20.28 -18.27
CA GLU A 121 -4.34 19.53 -19.51
C GLU A 121 -4.06 18.01 -19.38
N HIS A 122 -3.49 17.57 -18.27
CA HIS A 122 -3.06 16.18 -18.03
C HIS A 122 -4.14 15.29 -17.41
N VAL A 123 -5.36 15.81 -17.17
CA VAL A 123 -6.50 15.01 -16.68
C VAL A 123 -7.38 14.59 -17.85
N HIS A 124 -7.09 13.41 -18.38
CA HIS A 124 -7.82 12.83 -19.51
C HIS A 124 -9.07 12.04 -19.06
N ALA A 125 -10.05 12.72 -18.47
CA ALA A 125 -11.28 12.09 -17.97
C ALA A 125 -12.09 11.35 -19.07
N GLU A 126 -11.86 11.68 -20.34
CA GLU A 126 -12.58 11.14 -21.50
C GLU A 126 -11.82 10.04 -22.26
N TRP A 127 -10.57 9.74 -21.87
CA TRP A 127 -9.76 8.75 -22.59
C TRP A 127 -10.12 7.34 -22.16
N SER A 128 -10.75 6.59 -23.06
CA SER A 128 -10.96 5.16 -22.92
C SER A 128 -9.77 4.40 -23.50
N ALA A 129 -9.23 3.46 -22.72
CA ALA A 129 -8.25 2.53 -23.24
C ALA A 129 -8.93 1.62 -24.29
N GLU A 130 -8.31 1.45 -25.46
CA GLU A 130 -8.79 0.52 -26.48
C GLU A 130 -8.69 -0.93 -25.99
N PHE A 131 -7.58 -1.23 -25.31
CA PHE A 131 -7.32 -2.51 -24.69
C PHE A 131 -6.23 -2.37 -23.63
N GLU A 132 -6.10 -3.41 -22.82
CA GLU A 132 -5.11 -3.51 -21.76
C GLU A 132 -4.44 -4.88 -21.72
N TYR A 133 -3.25 -4.91 -21.14
CA TYR A 133 -2.53 -6.11 -20.73
C TYR A 133 -2.47 -6.08 -19.22
N GLY A 134 -3.22 -6.98 -18.58
CA GLY A 134 -3.27 -7.09 -17.13
C GLY A 134 -2.01 -7.70 -16.52
N LEU A 135 -1.94 -7.63 -15.20
CA LEU A 135 -0.89 -8.25 -14.40
C LEU A 135 -0.85 -9.77 -14.63
N SER A 136 0.34 -10.32 -14.85
CA SER A 136 0.55 -11.76 -15.00
C SER A 136 1.78 -12.22 -14.21
N PRO A 137 1.90 -13.52 -13.86
CA PRO A 137 3.10 -14.04 -13.22
C PRO A 137 4.38 -13.86 -14.07
N GLN A 138 4.23 -13.73 -15.39
CA GLN A 138 5.35 -13.54 -16.32
C GLN A 138 5.77 -12.07 -16.40
N ILE A 139 4.81 -11.15 -16.33
CA ILE A 139 5.05 -9.70 -16.42
C ILE A 139 4.31 -9.04 -15.26
N LEU A 140 5.06 -8.63 -14.24
CA LEU A 140 4.57 -7.94 -13.05
C LEU A 140 4.30 -6.45 -13.31
N ALA A 141 3.70 -6.15 -14.46
CA ALA A 141 3.30 -4.82 -14.88
C ALA A 141 2.00 -4.88 -15.67
N MET A 142 1.26 -3.77 -15.65
CA MET A 142 0.04 -3.56 -16.39
C MET A 142 0.26 -2.43 -17.40
N THR A 143 -0.17 -2.65 -18.64
CA THR A 143 -0.11 -1.66 -19.71
C THR A 143 -1.49 -1.39 -20.25
N ARG A 144 -1.84 -0.11 -20.39
CA ARG A 144 -3.08 0.36 -21.02
C ARG A 144 -2.76 1.13 -22.28
N VAL A 145 -3.55 0.90 -23.33
CA VAL A 145 -3.32 1.44 -24.68
C VAL A 145 -4.44 2.40 -25.05
N PHE A 146 -4.07 3.58 -25.53
CA PHE A 146 -4.98 4.69 -25.84
C PHE A 146 -4.77 5.15 -27.29
N PRO A 147 -5.83 5.63 -27.97
CA PRO A 147 -5.70 6.21 -29.31
C PRO A 147 -4.91 7.52 -29.25
N ALA A 148 -4.04 7.78 -30.22
CA ALA A 148 -3.19 8.98 -30.28
C ALA A 148 -3.38 9.76 -31.59
N GLY A 149 -4.55 10.37 -31.77
CA GLY A 149 -4.88 11.33 -32.83
C GLY A 149 -5.02 10.75 -34.26
N ALA A 150 -4.35 9.65 -34.56
CA ALA A 150 -4.47 8.91 -35.82
C ALA A 150 -4.81 7.43 -35.55
N PRO A 151 -5.55 6.75 -36.45
CA PRO A 151 -6.07 5.39 -36.21
C PRO A 151 -5.00 4.31 -36.07
N ASP A 152 -3.78 4.57 -36.54
CA ASP A 152 -2.63 3.67 -36.44
C ASP A 152 -1.67 4.06 -35.32
N ARG A 153 -1.88 5.18 -34.62
CA ARG A 153 -0.99 5.68 -33.57
C ARG A 153 -1.61 5.51 -32.21
N HIS A 154 -0.83 4.95 -31.31
CA HIS A 154 -1.26 4.57 -29.97
C HIS A 154 -0.31 5.12 -28.92
N LEU A 155 -0.87 5.60 -27.83
CA LEU A 155 -0.16 5.96 -26.62
C LEU A 155 -0.28 4.82 -25.60
N LEU A 156 0.84 4.47 -24.98
CA LEU A 156 0.92 3.39 -24.00
C LEU A 156 1.28 3.98 -22.64
N ALA A 157 0.58 3.54 -21.61
CA ALA A 157 0.92 3.83 -20.22
C ALA A 157 1.12 2.52 -19.49
N THR A 158 2.28 2.34 -18.86
CA THR A 158 2.59 1.13 -18.09
C THR A 158 3.03 1.46 -16.68
N LYS A 159 2.60 0.61 -15.74
CA LYS A 159 3.04 0.67 -14.33
C LYS A 159 3.21 -0.74 -13.79
N GLY A 160 4.17 -0.94 -12.90
CA GLY A 160 4.44 -2.26 -12.34
C GLY A 160 5.59 -2.30 -11.37
N ALA A 161 6.03 -3.51 -11.04
CA ALA A 161 7.28 -3.70 -10.31
C ALA A 161 8.43 -3.01 -11.05
N PRO A 162 9.32 -2.26 -10.35
CA PRO A 162 10.39 -1.52 -11.01
C PRO A 162 11.23 -2.37 -11.96
N GLU A 163 11.58 -3.59 -11.56
CA GLU A 163 12.34 -4.56 -12.36
C GLU A 163 11.61 -4.93 -13.66
N ALA A 164 10.30 -5.16 -13.58
CA ALA A 164 9.48 -5.50 -14.74
C ALA A 164 9.35 -4.32 -15.72
N VAL A 165 9.23 -3.09 -15.20
CA VAL A 165 9.14 -1.89 -16.04
C VAL A 165 10.48 -1.57 -16.69
N ILE A 166 11.59 -1.75 -15.96
CA ILE A 166 12.95 -1.65 -16.52
C ILE A 166 13.15 -2.63 -17.68
N ASP A 167 12.72 -3.89 -17.49
CA ASP A 167 12.80 -4.94 -18.51
C ASP A 167 11.92 -4.62 -19.74
N LEU A 168 10.70 -4.10 -19.54
CA LEU A 168 9.84 -3.63 -20.63
C LEU A 168 10.43 -2.44 -21.40
N CYS A 169 11.21 -1.58 -20.74
CA CYS A 169 11.89 -0.46 -21.37
C CYS A 169 13.19 -0.87 -22.09
N HIS A 170 13.60 -2.14 -22.00
CA HIS A 170 14.87 -2.64 -22.57
C HIS A 170 16.08 -1.80 -22.15
N LEU A 171 16.09 -1.32 -20.90
CA LEU A 171 17.16 -0.44 -20.41
C LEU A 171 18.49 -1.19 -20.30
N PRO A 172 19.62 -0.54 -20.62
CA PRO A 172 20.94 -1.13 -20.42
C PRO A 172 21.21 -1.36 -18.93
N GLU A 173 22.04 -2.36 -18.62
CA GLU A 173 22.31 -2.79 -17.23
C GLU A 173 22.80 -1.65 -16.33
N ASP A 174 23.60 -0.71 -16.86
CA ASP A 174 24.11 0.41 -16.07
C ASP A 174 22.99 1.37 -15.66
N ALA A 175 22.05 1.66 -16.55
CA ALA A 175 20.89 2.50 -16.24
C ALA A 175 19.92 1.78 -15.29
N ALA A 176 19.68 0.49 -15.52
CA ALA A 176 18.87 -0.35 -14.63
C ALA A 176 19.44 -0.36 -13.20
N ARG A 177 20.77 -0.47 -13.04
CA ARG A 177 21.42 -0.48 -11.73
C ARG A 177 21.21 0.82 -10.96
N VAL A 178 21.23 1.97 -11.63
CA VAL A 178 20.98 3.28 -11.00
C VAL A 178 19.53 3.34 -10.49
N ILE A 179 18.56 2.93 -11.29
CA ILE A 179 17.15 2.93 -10.91
C ILE A 179 16.91 1.97 -9.74
N LEU A 180 17.47 0.75 -9.78
CA LEU A 180 17.33 -0.22 -8.70
C LEU A 180 17.96 0.27 -7.39
N ALA A 181 19.05 1.05 -7.44
CA ALA A 181 19.60 1.69 -6.25
C ALA A 181 18.64 2.74 -5.65
N GLN A 182 17.91 3.48 -6.49
CA GLN A 182 16.87 4.40 -6.02
C GLN A 182 15.69 3.64 -5.38
N VAL A 183 15.26 2.52 -6.00
CA VAL A 183 14.22 1.64 -5.46
C VAL A 183 14.61 1.13 -4.07
N GLU A 184 15.85 0.65 -3.90
CA GLU A 184 16.32 0.17 -2.59
C GLU A 184 16.32 1.30 -1.56
N ALA A 185 16.81 2.50 -1.92
CA ALA A 185 16.79 3.64 -1.02
C ALA A 185 15.36 4.03 -0.58
N MET A 186 14.38 3.95 -1.49
CA MET A 186 12.96 4.16 -1.17
C MET A 186 12.41 3.04 -0.27
N ALA A 187 12.78 1.79 -0.53
CA ALA A 187 12.37 0.64 0.27
C ALA A 187 12.92 0.69 1.70
N GLU A 188 14.16 1.13 1.89
CA GLU A 188 14.78 1.38 3.20
C GLU A 188 14.02 2.43 4.03
N ARG A 189 13.27 3.33 3.36
CA ARG A 189 12.38 4.31 4.01
C ARG A 189 10.98 3.79 4.32
N GLY A 190 10.69 2.51 4.08
CA GLY A 190 9.36 1.98 4.32
C GLY A 190 8.39 2.12 3.15
N LEU A 191 8.88 2.50 1.97
CA LEU A 191 8.02 2.73 0.81
C LEU A 191 7.87 1.46 -0.03
N ARG A 192 6.65 1.20 -0.51
CA ARG A 192 6.41 0.28 -1.63
C ARG A 192 6.61 1.06 -2.92
N VAL A 193 7.34 0.51 -3.88
CA VAL A 193 7.75 1.25 -5.08
C VAL A 193 7.15 0.64 -6.34
N LEU A 194 6.63 1.48 -7.24
CA LEU A 194 6.23 1.10 -8.59
C LEU A 194 7.01 1.92 -9.61
N GLY A 195 7.44 1.27 -10.69
CA GLY A 195 7.95 1.95 -11.88
C GLY A 195 6.81 2.36 -12.80
N VAL A 196 7.01 3.47 -13.52
CA VAL A 196 6.10 3.94 -14.56
C VAL A 196 6.89 4.27 -15.81
N ALA A 197 6.32 3.88 -16.95
CA ALA A 197 6.87 4.21 -18.25
C ALA A 197 5.76 4.60 -19.22
N ARG A 198 6.14 5.40 -20.22
CA ARG A 198 5.28 5.70 -21.36
C ARG A 198 5.79 4.98 -22.59
N GLY A 199 4.91 4.66 -23.51
CA GLY A 199 5.31 4.09 -24.79
C GLY A 199 4.51 4.69 -25.92
N ARG A 200 5.01 4.48 -27.13
CA ARG A 200 4.30 4.81 -28.37
C ARG A 200 4.35 3.59 -29.26
N TRP A 201 3.23 3.30 -29.89
CA TRP A 201 3.14 2.22 -30.86
C TRP A 201 2.46 2.73 -32.13
N THR A 202 2.94 2.26 -33.27
CA THR A 202 2.33 2.54 -34.57
C THR A 202 2.05 1.23 -35.28
N GLY A 203 0.78 0.94 -35.54
CA GLY A 203 0.35 -0.29 -36.15
C GLY A 203 -1.15 -0.53 -36.05
N LEU A 204 -1.64 -1.41 -36.93
CA LEU A 204 -3.04 -1.81 -36.97
C LEU A 204 -3.28 -3.16 -36.28
N VAL A 205 -2.22 -3.94 -36.03
CA VAL A 205 -2.31 -5.29 -35.48
C VAL A 205 -1.82 -5.28 -34.04
N ARG A 206 -2.76 -5.52 -33.10
CA ARG A 206 -2.45 -5.62 -31.67
C ARG A 206 -1.29 -6.60 -31.40
N PRO A 207 -0.19 -6.16 -30.77
CA PRO A 207 0.90 -7.05 -30.39
C PRO A 207 0.47 -8.08 -29.36
N ARG A 208 1.16 -9.23 -29.34
CA ARG A 208 0.79 -10.31 -28.42
C ARG A 208 1.39 -10.10 -27.04
N SER A 209 2.57 -9.49 -26.98
CA SER A 209 3.32 -9.25 -25.75
C SER A 209 3.50 -7.76 -25.49
N GLN A 210 3.61 -7.41 -24.21
CA GLN A 210 4.00 -6.05 -23.80
C GLN A 210 5.44 -5.73 -24.22
N HIS A 211 6.32 -6.73 -24.38
CA HIS A 211 7.71 -6.55 -24.84
C HIS A 211 7.84 -6.10 -26.29
N ASP A 212 6.77 -6.26 -27.09
CA ASP A 212 6.77 -5.86 -28.50
C ASP A 212 6.66 -4.33 -28.66
N PHE A 213 6.49 -3.59 -27.55
CA PHE A 213 6.43 -2.14 -27.51
C PHE A 213 7.78 -1.50 -27.15
N SER A 214 7.95 -0.25 -27.56
CA SER A 214 9.04 0.60 -27.10
C SER A 214 8.55 1.49 -25.97
N PHE A 215 9.06 1.27 -24.76
CA PHE A 215 8.79 2.09 -23.59
C PHE A 215 9.97 3.00 -23.24
N GLU A 216 9.65 4.16 -22.69
CA GLU A 216 10.54 5.14 -22.10
C GLU A 216 10.22 5.21 -20.61
N PHE A 217 11.20 4.86 -19.78
CA PHE A 217 11.07 4.90 -18.32
C PHE A 217 10.93 6.34 -17.85
N LEU A 218 9.86 6.65 -17.12
CA LEU A 218 9.59 8.00 -16.63
C LEU A 218 10.11 8.20 -15.21
N GLY A 219 9.86 7.24 -14.31
CA GLY A 219 10.21 7.39 -12.91
C GLY A 219 9.56 6.36 -12.00
N LEU A 220 9.68 6.60 -10.70
CA LEU A 220 9.18 5.73 -9.64
C LEU A 220 8.15 6.48 -8.77
N LEU A 221 7.15 5.74 -8.31
CA LEU A 221 6.21 6.18 -7.28
C LEU A 221 6.46 5.38 -6.00
N GLY A 222 6.67 6.10 -4.90
CA GLY A 222 6.80 5.57 -3.55
C GLY A 222 5.49 5.69 -2.79
N PHE A 223 5.01 4.58 -2.26
CA PHE A 223 3.76 4.50 -1.51
C PHE A 223 4.00 4.12 -0.06
N VAL A 224 3.18 4.68 0.82
CA VAL A 224 3.16 4.32 2.24
C VAL A 224 1.75 4.00 2.70
N ASP A 225 1.60 3.01 3.56
CA ASP A 225 0.40 2.83 4.37
C ASP A 225 0.65 3.45 5.75
N PRO A 226 0.14 4.66 6.02
CA PRO A 226 0.49 5.38 7.23
C PRO A 226 -0.02 4.65 8.48
N PRO A 227 0.74 4.69 9.59
CA PRO A 227 0.29 4.15 10.87
C PRO A 227 -0.97 4.89 11.34
N ARG A 228 -1.81 4.19 12.13
CA ARG A 228 -2.92 4.84 12.83
C ARG A 228 -2.35 5.80 13.88
N ALA A 229 -3.04 6.92 14.13
CA ALA A 229 -2.51 7.99 15.00
C ALA A 229 -2.38 7.56 16.48
N ASP A 230 -3.21 6.62 16.90
CA ASP A 230 -3.26 6.03 18.25
C ASP A 230 -2.21 4.94 18.48
N VAL A 231 -1.69 4.33 17.41
CA VAL A 231 -0.76 3.19 17.49
C VAL A 231 0.55 3.53 18.20
N PRO A 232 1.23 4.66 17.94
CA PRO A 232 2.46 5.01 18.67
C PRO A 232 2.25 5.09 20.18
N ALA A 233 1.14 5.71 20.61
CA ALA A 233 0.80 5.83 22.03
C ALA A 233 0.47 4.46 22.64
N ALA A 234 -0.31 3.63 21.94
CA ALA A 234 -0.65 2.28 22.40
C ALA A 234 0.58 1.37 22.52
N ILE A 235 1.51 1.43 21.57
CA ILE A 235 2.80 0.71 21.62
C ILE A 235 3.61 1.15 22.84
N ALA A 236 3.67 2.45 23.11
CA ALA A 236 4.38 2.98 24.27
C ALA A 236 3.75 2.50 25.59
N GLU A 237 2.42 2.50 25.69
CA GLU A 237 1.68 1.98 26.85
C GLU A 237 1.98 0.49 27.08
N CYS A 238 1.90 -0.35 26.04
CA CYS A 238 2.24 -1.77 26.13
C CYS A 238 3.70 -1.99 26.59
N ARG A 239 4.65 -1.23 26.04
CA ARG A 239 6.06 -1.31 26.46
C ARG A 239 6.25 -0.91 27.93
N SER A 240 5.55 0.13 28.39
CA SER A 240 5.60 0.57 29.79
C SER A 240 5.02 -0.48 30.76
N ALA A 241 4.08 -1.30 30.30
CA ALA A 241 3.52 -2.42 31.03
C ALA A 241 4.40 -3.70 30.97
N GLY A 242 5.57 -3.65 30.33
CA GLY A 242 6.48 -4.79 30.19
C GLY A 242 6.07 -5.81 29.12
N ILE A 243 5.14 -5.45 28.23
CA ILE A 243 4.68 -6.33 27.16
C ILE A 243 5.65 -6.22 25.98
N ARG A 244 6.23 -7.35 25.57
CA ARG A 244 7.07 -7.45 24.37
C ARG A 244 6.20 -7.43 23.13
N ILE A 245 6.47 -6.53 22.19
CA ILE A 245 5.69 -6.42 20.94
C ILE A 245 6.49 -7.04 19.80
N LEU A 246 5.83 -7.89 19.00
CA LEU A 246 6.38 -8.49 17.79
C LEU A 246 5.51 -8.10 16.60
N MET A 247 6.12 -7.61 15.53
CA MET A 247 5.43 -7.39 14.27
C MET A 247 5.51 -8.67 13.44
N LEU A 248 4.37 -9.14 12.95
CA LEU A 248 4.27 -10.19 11.95
C LEU A 248 3.85 -9.54 10.63
N THR A 249 4.66 -9.68 9.58
CA THR A 249 4.33 -9.09 8.28
C THR A 249 4.93 -9.92 7.15
N GLY A 250 4.21 -9.99 6.03
CA GLY A 250 4.70 -10.55 4.77
C GLY A 250 5.35 -9.53 3.85
N ASP A 251 5.48 -8.27 4.29
CA ASP A 251 6.13 -7.21 3.53
C ASP A 251 7.65 -7.42 3.45
N HIS A 252 8.28 -6.76 2.48
CA HIS A 252 9.73 -6.79 2.32
C HIS A 252 10.44 -6.36 3.63
N PRO A 253 11.55 -7.00 4.05
CA PRO A 253 12.20 -6.72 5.34
C PRO A 253 12.60 -5.25 5.54
N ALA A 254 13.02 -4.56 4.47
CA ALA A 254 13.34 -3.13 4.53
C ALA A 254 12.09 -2.30 4.91
N THR A 255 10.96 -2.60 4.28
CA THR A 255 9.66 -1.94 4.53
C THR A 255 9.08 -2.24 5.90
N ALA A 256 9.38 -3.42 6.45
CA ALA A 256 8.95 -3.83 7.79
C ALA A 256 9.77 -3.19 8.92
N ARG A 257 11.02 -2.83 8.63
CA ARG A 257 11.97 -2.31 9.62
C ARG A 257 11.87 -0.79 9.82
N ALA A 258 11.56 -0.06 8.76
CA ALA A 258 11.33 1.39 8.79
C ALA A 258 10.04 1.74 9.55
#